data_AF-T1BKV6-F1
#
_entry.id   AF-T1BKV6-F1
#
_cell.length_a   1.000
_cell.length_b   1.000
_cell.length_c   1.000
_cell.angle_alpha   90.00
_cell.angle_beta   90.00
_cell.angle_gamma   90.00
#
_symmetry.space_group_name_H-M   'P 1'
#
loop_
_entity.id
_entity.type
_entity.pdbx_description
1 polymer ?
#
loop_
_entity_poly.entity_id
_entity_poly.type
_entity_poly.pdbx_seq_one_letter_code
_entity_poly.pdbx_strand_id
1 'polypeptide(L)'
;KTNQVPVIIAVEIRRREVRDPKTNKVTKRALAGRIRLQKLPNKTAVSVDQFVQNCIAPGAAIISDDGTEFTNLIKYGYDHQPVPMRGDKAKMDRTLPMVSLVTANLKTWIDGTFHGVKKKTSTSLFG
;
A
#
# COMPACT_ATOMS: atom_id res chain seq x y z
N LYS A 1 11.86 21.88 12.32
CA LYS A 1 10.63 21.06 12.20
C LYS A 1 10.56 20.54 10.78
N THR A 2 10.72 19.23 10.56
CA THR A 2 10.62 18.61 9.23
C THR A 2 9.15 18.58 8.84
N ASN A 3 8.79 19.26 7.76
CA ASN A 3 7.41 19.29 7.26
C ASN A 3 7.12 17.93 6.60
N GLN A 4 6.64 16.97 7.38
CA GLN A 4 6.26 15.65 6.86
C GLN A 4 4.87 15.75 6.23
N VAL A 5 4.78 15.34 4.97
CA VAL A 5 3.53 15.34 4.21
C VAL A 5 2.99 13.91 4.19
N PRO A 6 1.76 13.66 4.67
CA PRO A 6 1.19 12.32 4.61
C PRO A 6 0.85 11.97 3.15
N VAL A 7 1.13 10.73 2.78
CA VAL A 7 0.87 10.18 1.44
C VAL A 7 0.30 8.79 1.61
N ILE A 8 -0.71 8.45 0.80
CA ILE A 8 -1.31 7.13 0.74
C ILE A 8 -0.95 6.43 -0.56
N ILE A 9 -0.69 5.12 -0.47
CA ILE A 9 -0.39 4.25 -1.61
C ILE A 9 -1.43 3.13 -1.61
N ALA A 10 -2.06 2.89 -2.76
CA ALA A 10 -2.86 1.71 -3.01
C ALA A 10 -2.27 0.92 -4.17
N VAL A 11 -2.15 -0.40 -3.99
CA VAL A 11 -1.67 -1.33 -5.01
C VAL A 11 -2.77 -2.33 -5.32
N GLU A 12 -3.24 -2.35 -6.56
CA GLU A 12 -4.12 -3.40 -7.04
C GLU A 12 -3.36 -4.72 -7.08
N ILE A 13 -3.92 -5.80 -6.52
CA ILE A 13 -3.33 -7.14 -6.60
C ILE A 13 -4.14 -7.98 -7.58
N ARG A 14 -3.48 -8.45 -8.65
CA ARG A 14 -4.05 -9.38 -9.63
C ARG A 14 -3.56 -10.78 -9.33
N ARG A 15 -4.47 -11.74 -9.16
CA ARG A 15 -4.12 -13.16 -9.00
C ARG A 15 -4.19 -13.84 -10.36
N ARG A 16 -3.07 -14.43 -10.79
CA ARG A 16 -2.98 -15.23 -12.01
C ARG A 16 -2.68 -16.67 -11.63
N GLU A 17 -3.43 -17.59 -12.21
CA GLU A 17 -3.12 -19.01 -12.13
C GLU A 17 -2.01 -19.33 -13.13
N VAL A 18 -0.91 -19.88 -12.62
CA VAL A 18 0.22 -20.30 -13.43
C VAL A 18 0.32 -21.81 -13.29
N ARG A 19 0.26 -22.50 -14.42
CA ARG A 19 0.47 -23.93 -14.50
C ARG A 19 1.96 -24.19 -14.66
N ASP A 20 2.52 -24.95 -13.73
CA ASP A 20 3.90 -25.42 -13.86
C ASP A 20 3.97 -26.43 -15.01
N PRO A 21 4.78 -26.19 -16.06
CA PRO A 21 4.88 -27.08 -17.22
C PRO A 21 5.44 -28.46 -16.87
N LYS A 22 6.20 -28.59 -15.78
CA LYS A 22 6.87 -29.84 -15.38
C LYS A 22 6.08 -30.63 -14.36
N THR A 23 5.46 -29.95 -13.39
CA THR A 23 4.75 -30.62 -12.28
C THR A 23 3.23 -30.66 -12.46
N ASN A 24 2.71 -29.99 -13.49
CA ASN A 24 1.29 -29.84 -13.77
C ASN A 24 0.47 -29.18 -12.66
N LYS A 25 1.14 -28.68 -11.60
CA LYS A 25 0.50 -28.01 -10.47
C LYS A 25 0.06 -26.60 -10.87
N VAL A 26 -1.15 -26.24 -10.43
CA VAL A 26 -1.67 -24.88 -10.57
C VAL A 26 -1.29 -24.09 -9.32
N THR A 27 -0.47 -23.05 -9.49
CA THR A 27 -0.08 -22.16 -8.40
C THR A 27 -0.69 -20.79 -8.63
N LYS A 28 -1.32 -20.22 -7.60
CA LYS A 28 -1.84 -18.85 -7.65
C LYS A 28 -0.69 -17.88 -7.40
N ARG A 29 -0.36 -17.06 -8.39
CA ARG A 29 0.65 -16.02 -8.29
C ARG A 29 -0.02 -14.66 -8.17
N ALA A 30 0.33 -13.89 -7.14
CA ALA A 30 -0.06 -12.49 -7.02
C ALA A 30 0.89 -11.62 -7.86
N LEU A 31 0.33 -10.67 -8.61
CA LEU A 31 1.03 -9.68 -9.42
C LEU A 31 0.52 -8.29 -9.04
N ALA A 32 1.40 -7.28 -9.05
CA ALA A 32 0.98 -5.89 -8.91
C ALA A 32 0.27 -5.46 -10.21
N GLY A 33 -0.90 -4.87 -10.04
CA GLY A 33 -1.63 -4.15 -11.06
C GLY A 33 -1.37 -2.65 -10.96
N ARG A 34 -2.42 -1.85 -11.08
CA ARG A 34 -2.32 -0.39 -11.00
C ARG A 34 -1.89 0.04 -9.60
N ILE A 35 -1.01 1.02 -9.55
CA ILE A 35 -0.56 1.69 -8.33
C ILE A 35 -1.17 3.08 -8.33
N ARG A 36 -1.70 3.51 -7.18
CA ARG A 36 -2.19 4.88 -6.96
C ARG A 36 -1.47 5.48 -5.78
N LEU A 37 -1.03 6.72 -5.94
CA LEU A 37 -0.30 7.50 -4.96
C LEU A 37 -0.99 8.86 -4.84
N GLN A 38 -1.35 9.27 -3.63
CA GLN A 38 -1.97 10.57 -3.41
C GLN A 38 -1.44 11.22 -2.13
N LYS A 39 -1.10 12.50 -2.20
CA LYS A 39 -0.85 13.33 -1.02
C LYS A 39 -2.15 13.53 -0.26
N LEU A 40 -2.13 13.25 1.04
CA LEU A 40 -3.25 13.54 1.93
C LEU A 40 -3.08 14.93 2.57
N PRO A 41 -4.19 15.63 2.87
CA PRO A 41 -4.14 16.88 3.62
C PRO A 41 -3.79 16.63 5.09
N ASN A 42 -4.21 15.50 5.65
CA ASN A 42 -3.90 15.04 7.01
C ASN A 42 -4.07 13.51 7.10
N LYS A 43 -3.52 12.90 8.15
CA LYS A 43 -3.64 11.48 8.45
C LYS A 43 -4.91 11.19 9.26
N THR A 44 -6.09 11.44 8.67
CA THR A 44 -7.40 11.18 9.31
C THR A 44 -8.22 10.20 8.50
N ALA A 45 -9.18 9.53 9.15
CA ALA A 45 -10.10 8.62 8.48
C ALA A 45 -10.84 9.29 7.31
N VAL A 46 -11.31 10.53 7.48
CA VAL A 46 -12.00 11.29 6.43
C VAL A 46 -11.15 11.44 5.17
N SER A 47 -9.86 11.75 5.33
CA SER A 47 -8.93 11.89 4.20
C SER A 47 -8.69 10.55 3.47
N VAL A 48 -8.63 9.45 4.22
CA VAL A 48 -8.48 8.10 3.65
C VAL A 48 -9.76 7.65 2.96
N ASP A 49 -10.92 7.88 3.57
CA ASP A 49 -12.23 7.55 3.03
C ASP A 49 -12.45 8.20 1.67
N GLN A 50 -12.10 9.49 1.54
CA GLN A 50 -12.21 10.22 0.28
C GLN A 50 -11.26 9.66 -0.78
N PHE A 51 -10.03 9.30 -0.40
CA PHE A 51 -9.10 8.64 -1.33
C PHE A 51 -9.67 7.31 -1.82
N VAL A 52 -10.13 6.45 -0.90
CA VAL A 52 -10.62 5.10 -1.20
C VAL A 52 -11.85 5.16 -2.10
N GLN A 53 -12.84 6.01 -1.80
CA GLN A 53 -14.05 6.15 -2.62
C GLN A 53 -13.75 6.65 -4.04
N ASN A 54 -12.76 7.54 -4.20
CA ASN A 54 -12.38 8.07 -5.51
C ASN A 54 -11.54 7.08 -6.34
N CYS A 55 -10.73 6.26 -5.68
CA CYS A 55 -9.65 5.51 -6.33
C CYS A 55 -9.89 3.99 -6.38
N ILE A 56 -10.70 3.45 -5.48
CA ILE A 56 -10.89 2.02 -5.30
C ILE A 56 -12.34 1.66 -5.65
N ALA A 57 -12.50 0.60 -6.44
CA ALA A 57 -13.81 0.13 -6.86
C ALA A 57 -14.68 -0.23 -5.63
N PRO A 58 -15.95 0.20 -5.58
CA PRO A 58 -16.88 -0.19 -4.51
C PRO A 58 -16.93 -1.71 -4.34
N GLY A 59 -17.00 -2.18 -3.10
CA GLY A 59 -17.02 -3.61 -2.78
C GLY A 59 -15.67 -4.33 -2.91
N ALA A 60 -14.58 -3.62 -3.22
CA ALA A 60 -13.25 -4.23 -3.26
C ALA A 60 -12.78 -4.70 -1.88
N ALA A 61 -12.00 -5.78 -1.87
CA ALA A 61 -11.26 -6.21 -0.70
C ALA A 61 -10.05 -5.30 -0.48
N ILE A 62 -9.94 -4.71 0.70
CA ILE A 62 -8.85 -3.80 1.09
C ILE A 62 -8.10 -4.44 2.26
N ILE A 63 -6.80 -4.66 2.05
CA ILE A 63 -5.89 -5.09 3.11
C ILE A 63 -5.05 -3.87 3.50
N SER A 64 -5.13 -3.47 4.77
CA SER A 64 -4.34 -2.38 5.34
C SER A 64 -3.74 -2.81 6.68
N ASP A 65 -2.94 -1.94 7.29
CA ASP A 65 -2.65 -2.06 8.72
C ASP A 65 -3.92 -1.82 9.56
N ASP A 66 -3.82 -2.02 10.87
CA ASP A 66 -4.88 -1.79 11.85
C ASP A 66 -5.01 -0.32 12.29
N GLY A 67 -4.60 0.62 11.44
CA GLY A 67 -4.67 2.06 11.70
C GLY A 67 -6.08 2.60 11.86
N THR A 68 -6.23 3.59 12.74
CA THR A 68 -7.52 4.27 13.02
C THR A 68 -8.11 4.99 11.80
N GLU A 69 -7.27 5.35 10.84
CA GLU A 69 -7.64 5.97 9.57
C GLU A 69 -8.40 5.05 8.61
N PHE A 70 -8.42 3.72 8.85
CA PHE A 70 -9.15 2.75 8.03
C PHE A 70 -10.48 2.28 8.66
N THR A 71 -10.88 2.88 9.79
CA THR A 71 -12.03 2.41 10.59
C THR A 71 -13.39 2.45 9.89
N ASN A 72 -13.57 3.35 8.91
CA ASN A 72 -14.86 3.52 8.24
C ASN A 72 -15.04 2.66 6.99
N LEU A 73 -14.02 1.92 6.54
CA LEU A 73 -14.07 1.21 5.25
C LEU A 73 -15.21 0.19 5.17
N ILE A 74 -15.46 -0.55 6.25
CA ILE A 74 -16.58 -1.50 6.34
C ILE A 74 -17.92 -0.78 6.17
N LYS A 75 -18.07 0.41 6.79
CA LYS A 75 -19.29 1.22 6.69
C LYS A 75 -19.57 1.69 5.26
N TYR A 76 -18.53 1.90 4.46
CA TYR A 76 -18.66 2.24 3.03
C TYR A 76 -18.80 1.03 2.10
N GLY A 77 -18.94 -0.19 2.67
CA GLY A 77 -19.20 -1.41 1.89
C GLY A 77 -17.96 -2.08 1.31
N TYR A 78 -16.75 -1.76 1.80
CA TYR A 78 -15.53 -2.47 1.44
C TYR A 78 -15.34 -3.71 2.32
N ASP A 79 -14.80 -4.79 1.74
CA ASP A 79 -14.30 -5.94 2.50
C ASP A 79 -12.93 -5.58 3.09
N HIS A 80 -12.95 -4.91 4.25
CA HIS A 80 -11.75 -4.44 4.92
C HIS A 80 -11.16 -5.53 5.81
N GLN A 81 -9.92 -5.90 5.52
CA GLN A 81 -9.16 -6.93 6.21
C GLN A 81 -7.95 -6.25 6.90
N PRO A 82 -8.15 -5.65 8.09
CA PRO A 82 -7.06 -5.03 8.83
C PRO A 82 -6.10 -6.11 9.31
N VAL A 83 -4.81 -5.89 9.09
CA VAL A 83 -3.76 -6.76 9.58
C VAL A 83 -3.14 -6.08 10.80
N PRO A 84 -3.33 -6.62 12.02
CA PRO A 84 -2.71 -6.06 13.20
C PRO A 84 -1.20 -6.28 13.14
N MET A 85 -0.49 -5.21 12.80
CA MET A 85 0.93 -5.26 12.48
C MET A 85 1.83 -4.85 13.64
N ARG A 86 1.31 -4.23 14.73
CA ARG A 86 2.01 -3.92 16.01
C ARG A 86 3.56 -3.92 15.95
N GLY A 87 4.14 -3.14 15.03
CA GLY A 87 5.60 -2.98 14.88
C GLY A 87 6.39 -4.17 14.29
N ASP A 88 5.77 -5.28 13.92
CA ASP A 88 6.45 -6.43 13.31
C ASP A 88 6.57 -6.25 11.79
N LYS A 89 7.68 -5.63 11.38
CA LYS A 89 8.04 -5.40 9.99
C LYS A 89 8.13 -6.70 9.17
N ALA A 90 8.53 -7.82 9.78
CA ALA A 90 8.58 -9.10 9.08
C ALA A 90 7.18 -9.64 8.78
N LYS A 91 6.21 -9.38 9.66
CA LYS A 91 4.79 -9.68 9.40
C LYS A 91 4.22 -8.79 8.31
N MET A 92 4.57 -7.50 8.30
CA MET A 92 4.20 -6.58 7.21
C MET A 92 4.74 -7.04 5.84
N ASP A 93 6.03 -7.36 5.75
CA ASP A 93 6.65 -7.79 4.50
C ASP A 93 6.11 -9.14 4.00
N ARG A 94 5.65 -10.02 4.91
CA ARG A 94 5.01 -11.30 4.56
C ARG A 94 3.55 -11.12 4.13
N THR A 95 2.82 -10.18 4.72
CA THR A 95 1.38 -10.00 4.45
C THR A 95 1.11 -9.01 3.31
N LEU A 96 1.96 -8.00 3.13
CA LEU A 96 1.87 -7.00 2.07
C LEU A 96 3.16 -6.89 1.24
N PRO A 97 3.74 -8.02 0.74
CA PRO A 97 5.01 -8.00 -0.01
C PRO A 97 4.96 -7.08 -1.22
N MET A 98 3.78 -6.91 -1.83
CA MET A 98 3.58 -6.03 -2.98
C MET A 98 3.65 -4.55 -2.61
N VAL A 99 3.16 -4.14 -1.44
CA VAL A 99 3.21 -2.74 -0.99
C VAL A 99 4.65 -2.37 -0.61
N SER A 100 5.37 -3.27 0.08
CA SER A 100 6.79 -3.09 0.36
C SER A 100 7.62 -2.99 -0.93
N LEU A 101 7.37 -3.86 -1.91
CA LEU A 101 8.05 -3.84 -3.21
C LEU A 101 7.77 -2.54 -3.98
N VAL A 102 6.51 -2.11 -4.05
CA VAL A 102 6.13 -0.87 -4.73
C VAL A 102 6.74 0.34 -4.04
N THR A 103 6.77 0.37 -2.71
CA THR A 103 7.38 1.46 -1.93
C THR A 103 8.90 1.50 -2.13
N ALA A 104 9.56 0.34 -2.16
CA ALA A 104 10.99 0.25 -2.46
C ALA A 104 11.29 0.75 -3.88
N ASN A 105 10.52 0.29 -4.88
CA ASN A 105 10.65 0.73 -6.27
C ASN A 105 10.42 2.23 -6.42
N LEU A 106 9.40 2.78 -5.74
CA LEU A 106 9.11 4.21 -5.75
C LEU A 106 10.25 5.01 -5.13
N LYS A 107 10.78 4.56 -3.99
CA LYS A 107 11.93 5.19 -3.35
C LYS A 107 13.15 5.18 -4.25
N THR A 108 13.46 4.02 -4.86
CA THR A 108 14.56 3.89 -5.81
C THR A 108 14.36 4.77 -7.04
N TRP A 109 13.13 4.95 -7.53
CA TRP A 109 12.86 5.86 -8.65
C TRP A 109 12.98 7.34 -8.26
N ILE A 110 12.53 7.73 -7.06
CA ILE A 110 12.70 9.09 -6.54
C ILE A 110 14.19 9.39 -6.35
N ASP A 111 14.90 8.53 -5.62
CA ASP A 111 16.35 8.64 -5.46
C ASP A 111 17.02 8.67 -6.85
N GLY A 112 16.52 7.79 -7.73
CA GLY A 112 16.70 7.60 -9.18
C GLY A 112 16.55 8.81 -10.10
N THR A 113 15.71 9.77 -9.71
CA THR A 113 15.34 10.91 -10.56
C THR A 113 15.94 12.18 -9.98
N PHE A 114 16.14 12.21 -8.67
CA PHE A 114 16.65 13.35 -7.92
C PHE A 114 18.12 13.20 -7.49
N HIS A 115 18.89 12.28 -8.08
CA HIS A 115 20.32 12.09 -7.78
C HIS A 115 21.17 13.37 -7.88
N GLY A 116 20.68 14.41 -8.58
CA GLY A 116 21.34 15.71 -8.73
C GLY A 116 20.91 16.79 -7.71
N VAL A 117 19.91 16.54 -6.86
CA VAL A 117 19.41 17.54 -5.90
C VAL A 117 19.80 17.10 -4.49
N LYS A 118 20.69 17.88 -3.84
CA LYS A 118 21.32 17.57 -2.55
C LYS A 118 20.34 17.00 -1.53
N LYS A 119 20.71 15.83 -0.95
CA LYS A 119 20.03 15.12 0.15
C LYS A 119 19.55 16.09 1.24
N LYS A 120 18.24 16.16 1.45
CA LYS A 120 17.66 16.43 2.78
C LYS A 120 17.03 15.15 3.27
N THR A 121 17.79 14.42 4.09
CA THR A 121 17.38 13.20 4.78
C THR A 121 16.06 13.43 5.51
N SER A 122 14.96 12.88 4.98
CA SER A 122 13.69 12.81 5.70
C SER A 122 13.54 11.40 6.26
N THR A 123 13.79 11.26 7.56
CA THR A 123 13.43 10.07 8.34
C THR A 123 11.92 9.93 8.33
N SER A 124 11.40 8.92 7.64
CA SER A 124 9.98 8.54 7.67
C SER A 124 9.73 7.68 8.91
N LEU A 125 9.00 8.21 9.88
CA LEU A 125 8.34 7.42 10.91
C LEU A 125 7.00 6.96 10.31
N PHE A 126 6.90 5.67 10.00
CA PHE A 126 5.62 5.02 9.79
C PHE A 126 5.07 4.68 11.18
N GLY A 127 3.99 5.34 11.56
CA GLY A 127 3.05 4.88 12.58
C GLY A 127 1.67 4.90 11.96
#